data_AF-A0A7V7CXC5-F1
#
_entry.id   AF-A0A7V7CXC5-F1
#
_cell.length_a   1.000
_cell.length_b   1.000
_cell.length_c   1.000
_cell.angle_alpha   90.00
_cell.angle_beta   90.00
_cell.angle_gamma   90.00
#
_symmetry.space_group_name_H-M   'P 1'
#
loop_
_entity.id
_entity.type
_entity.pdbx_description
1 polymer ?
#
loop_
_entity_poly.entity_id
_entity_poly.type
_entity_poly.pdbx_seq_one_letter_code
_entity_poly.pdbx_strand_id
1 'polypeptide(L)'
;VTWSWQKVLGGEGAHGMLVLSPRAVARLESYKPAWPLPKIFRMTKGGKLIDGIFKGETINTPSMLAVEDQIDALRWAEQIGGLKGLIARSEANLQVLQAWVAKSPWAAFLTEDAKIRSCTSICLKVKAPFFAKLSADDQAAAAKKIASLLEKEGVALDIGAYRDAPPGLRIWGGATVEAADMERLTPWLDWAFAQVEAEFAAKV
;
A
#
# COMPACT_ATOMS: atom_id res chain seq x y z
N VAL A 1 -14.11 -9.37 -7.70
CA VAL A 1 -13.04 -8.48 -7.20
C VAL A 1 -13.21 -8.33 -5.70
N THR A 2 -12.13 -8.32 -4.94
CA THR A 2 -12.16 -8.02 -3.50
C THR A 2 -11.15 -6.93 -3.19
N TRP A 3 -11.44 -6.13 -2.17
CA TRP A 3 -10.50 -5.16 -1.62
C TRP A 3 -10.86 -4.88 -0.17
N SER A 4 -9.92 -4.29 0.55
CA SER A 4 -10.08 -3.92 1.95
C SER A 4 -10.05 -2.40 2.11
N TRP A 5 -10.61 -1.87 3.19
CA TRP A 5 -10.84 -0.43 3.37
C TRP A 5 -9.55 0.34 3.77
N GLN A 6 -8.63 -0.31 4.49
CA GLN A 6 -7.45 0.29 5.13
C GLN A 6 -6.28 0.69 4.23
N LYS A 7 -6.46 0.74 2.92
CA LYS A 7 -5.40 1.13 1.98
C LYS A 7 -5.65 2.52 1.42
N VAL A 8 -6.10 2.61 0.16
CA VAL A 8 -6.20 3.86 -0.59
C VAL A 8 -7.12 4.88 0.10
N LEU A 9 -8.16 4.41 0.78
CA LEU A 9 -9.15 5.26 1.44
C LEU A 9 -8.91 5.40 2.95
N GLY A 10 -7.88 4.77 3.50
CA GLY A 10 -7.48 4.95 4.91
C GLY A 10 -8.47 4.44 5.97
N GLY A 11 -9.47 3.64 5.59
CA GLY A 11 -10.47 3.15 6.54
C GLY A 11 -9.99 2.04 7.48
N GLU A 12 -10.90 1.47 8.26
CA GLU A 12 -10.55 0.43 9.23
C GLU A 12 -10.10 -0.91 8.61
N GLY A 13 -9.13 -1.54 9.26
CA GLY A 13 -8.68 -2.90 8.93
C GLY A 13 -9.76 -3.96 9.18
N ALA A 14 -9.54 -5.18 8.69
CA ALA A 14 -10.47 -6.32 8.80
C ALA A 14 -11.84 -6.15 8.11
N HIS A 15 -12.08 -5.01 7.47
CA HIS A 15 -13.28 -4.73 6.68
C HIS A 15 -12.92 -4.60 5.20
N GLY A 16 -13.88 -4.91 4.33
CA GLY A 16 -13.66 -4.90 2.90
C GLY A 16 -14.90 -5.22 2.10
N MET A 17 -14.70 -5.22 0.78
CA MET A 17 -15.76 -5.41 -0.20
C MET A 17 -15.51 -6.63 -1.05
N LEU A 18 -16.61 -7.20 -1.52
CA LEU A 18 -16.66 -8.26 -2.52
C LEU A 18 -17.62 -7.85 -3.62
N VAL A 19 -17.14 -7.89 -4.86
CA VAL A 19 -17.96 -7.72 -6.07
C VAL A 19 -17.95 -9.03 -6.86
N LEU A 20 -19.14 -9.56 -7.10
CA LEU A 20 -19.36 -10.81 -7.83
C LEU A 20 -19.83 -10.54 -9.27
N SER A 21 -19.24 -11.26 -10.22
CA SER A 21 -19.76 -11.30 -11.59
C SER A 21 -20.89 -12.33 -11.72
N PRO A 22 -21.73 -12.26 -12.76
CA PRO A 22 -22.77 -13.27 -12.99
C PRO A 22 -22.23 -14.70 -13.01
N ARG A 23 -21.05 -14.93 -13.58
CA ARG A 23 -20.40 -16.25 -13.58
C ARG A 23 -19.97 -16.71 -12.18
N ALA A 24 -19.52 -15.79 -11.33
CA ALA A 24 -19.19 -16.12 -9.94
C ALA A 24 -20.44 -16.51 -9.15
N VAL A 25 -21.57 -15.81 -9.39
CA VAL A 25 -22.87 -16.18 -8.82
C VAL A 25 -23.31 -17.56 -9.30
N ALA A 26 -23.27 -17.84 -10.61
CA ALA A 26 -23.63 -19.15 -11.17
C ALA A 26 -22.77 -20.29 -10.58
N ARG A 27 -21.49 -20.03 -10.31
CA ARG A 27 -20.59 -20.99 -9.64
C ARG A 27 -21.02 -21.23 -8.19
N LEU A 28 -21.42 -20.19 -7.45
CA LEU A 28 -21.92 -20.33 -6.08
C LEU A 28 -23.22 -21.14 -6.04
N GLU A 29 -24.10 -20.96 -7.03
CA GLU A 29 -25.39 -21.65 -7.12
C GLU A 29 -25.27 -23.12 -7.57
N SER A 30 -24.28 -23.45 -8.40
CA SER A 30 -24.08 -24.80 -8.95
C SER A 30 -23.10 -25.68 -8.15
N TYR A 31 -22.23 -25.09 -7.33
CA TYR A 31 -21.22 -25.83 -6.59
C TYR A 31 -21.64 -26.16 -5.17
N LYS A 32 -21.56 -27.45 -4.82
CA LYS A 32 -21.62 -27.92 -3.44
C LYS A 32 -20.23 -28.42 -3.01
N PRO A 33 -19.57 -27.75 -2.05
CA PRO A 33 -18.34 -28.27 -1.45
C PRO A 33 -18.57 -29.66 -0.83
N ALA A 34 -17.56 -30.54 -0.90
CA ALA A 34 -17.62 -31.87 -0.29
C ALA A 34 -17.49 -31.83 1.25
N TRP A 35 -17.09 -30.68 1.80
CA TRP A 35 -16.92 -30.43 3.23
C TRP A 35 -17.93 -29.41 3.75
N PRO A 36 -18.20 -29.39 5.06
CA PRO A 36 -19.06 -28.36 5.66
C PRO A 36 -18.42 -26.97 5.55
N LEU A 37 -19.23 -25.97 5.21
CA LEU A 37 -18.81 -24.57 5.18
C LEU A 37 -19.29 -23.85 6.46
N PRO A 38 -18.45 -23.10 7.19
CA PRO A 38 -18.90 -22.26 8.32
C PRO A 38 -19.98 -21.25 7.91
N LYS A 39 -20.92 -20.94 8.82
CA LYS A 39 -22.08 -20.07 8.52
C LYS A 39 -21.67 -18.73 7.93
N ILE A 40 -20.61 -18.10 8.45
CA ILE A 40 -20.12 -16.79 8.00
C ILE A 40 -19.63 -16.76 6.54
N PHE A 41 -19.28 -17.92 5.97
CA PHE A 41 -18.84 -18.04 4.58
C PHE A 41 -19.95 -18.49 3.63
N ARG A 42 -21.16 -18.79 4.12
CA ARG A 42 -22.28 -19.26 3.30
C ARG A 42 -22.99 -18.08 2.64
N MET A 43 -22.83 -17.95 1.33
CA MET A 43 -23.53 -16.96 0.50
C MET A 43 -24.72 -17.55 -0.25
N THR A 44 -25.00 -18.85 -0.11
CA THR A 44 -26.12 -19.54 -0.78
C THR A 44 -26.97 -20.32 0.21
N LYS A 45 -28.26 -20.46 -0.11
CA LYS A 45 -29.23 -21.30 0.59
C LYS A 45 -30.14 -21.95 -0.44
N GLY A 46 -30.29 -23.27 -0.39
CA GLY A 46 -31.14 -24.01 -1.35
C GLY A 46 -30.69 -23.88 -2.81
N GLY A 47 -29.37 -23.77 -3.06
CA GLY A 47 -28.83 -23.61 -4.41
C GLY A 47 -29.04 -22.22 -5.03
N LYS A 48 -29.45 -21.24 -4.23
CA LYS A 48 -29.65 -19.84 -4.65
C LYS A 48 -28.80 -18.89 -3.85
N LEU A 49 -28.35 -17.81 -4.48
CA LEU A 49 -27.68 -16.71 -3.81
C LEU A 49 -28.60 -16.09 -2.74
N ILE A 50 -28.03 -15.76 -1.57
CA ILE A 50 -28.71 -14.95 -0.56
C ILE A 50 -28.51 -13.49 -0.96
N ASP A 51 -29.45 -12.95 -1.73
CA ASP A 51 -29.38 -11.60 -2.31
C ASP A 51 -29.41 -10.49 -1.25
N GLY A 52 -30.04 -10.75 -0.10
CA GLY A 52 -30.05 -9.87 1.07
C GLY A 52 -28.67 -9.37 1.49
N ILE A 53 -27.63 -10.21 1.42
CA ILE A 53 -26.25 -9.85 1.77
C ILE A 53 -25.74 -8.68 0.91
N PHE A 54 -26.18 -8.60 -0.33
CA PHE A 54 -25.81 -7.54 -1.29
C PHE A 54 -26.73 -6.33 -1.23
N LYS A 55 -27.76 -6.38 -0.36
CA LYS A 55 -28.73 -5.30 -0.11
C LYS A 55 -28.60 -4.74 1.32
N GLY A 56 -27.55 -5.12 2.04
CA GLY A 56 -27.27 -4.62 3.39
C GLY A 56 -27.79 -5.51 4.52
N GLU A 57 -28.35 -6.69 4.23
CA GLU A 57 -28.64 -7.66 5.29
C GLU A 57 -27.33 -8.22 5.85
N THR A 58 -27.23 -8.24 7.16
CA THR A 58 -26.01 -8.64 7.86
C THR A 58 -26.07 -10.12 8.24
N ILE A 59 -25.01 -10.88 7.97
CA ILE A 59 -24.88 -12.26 8.49
C ILE A 59 -24.70 -12.25 10.02
N ASN A 60 -23.96 -11.26 10.52
CA ASN A 60 -23.69 -10.93 11.90
C ASN A 60 -23.55 -9.40 12.03
N THR A 61 -23.63 -8.86 13.26
CA THR A 61 -23.51 -7.42 13.50
C THR A 61 -22.16 -6.86 13.01
N PRO A 62 -22.13 -5.94 12.04
CA PRO A 62 -20.91 -5.25 11.64
C PRO A 62 -20.61 -4.07 12.59
N SER A 63 -19.39 -3.53 12.51
CA SER A 63 -19.07 -2.25 13.15
C SER A 63 -19.69 -1.10 12.35
N MET A 64 -20.75 -0.49 12.88
CA MET A 64 -21.36 0.68 12.23
C MET A 64 -20.42 1.89 12.20
N LEU A 65 -19.48 1.99 13.14
CA LEU A 65 -18.45 3.04 13.11
C LEU A 65 -17.52 2.89 11.90
N ALA A 66 -17.06 1.67 11.61
CA ALA A 66 -16.22 1.41 10.44
C ALA A 66 -16.99 1.64 9.12
N VAL A 67 -18.30 1.37 9.11
CA VAL A 67 -19.16 1.66 7.96
C VAL A 67 -19.27 3.16 7.73
N GLU A 68 -19.50 3.96 8.77
CA GLU A 68 -19.59 5.43 8.63
C GLU A 68 -18.26 6.05 8.19
N ASP A 69 -17.13 5.58 8.72
CA ASP A 69 -15.79 6.00 8.29
C ASP A 69 -15.57 5.74 6.79
N GLN A 70 -15.96 4.54 6.32
CA GLN A 70 -15.87 4.21 4.90
C GLN A 70 -16.83 5.05 4.04
N ILE A 71 -18.02 5.41 4.54
CA ILE A 71 -18.95 6.31 3.84
C ILE A 71 -18.37 7.72 3.74
N ASP A 72 -17.74 8.22 4.80
CA ASP A 72 -17.07 9.53 4.78
C ASP A 72 -15.94 9.56 3.74
N ALA A 73 -15.08 8.54 3.74
CA ALA A 73 -14.01 8.41 2.76
C ALA A 73 -14.54 8.33 1.31
N LEU A 74 -15.70 7.69 1.08
CA LEU A 74 -16.35 7.64 -0.24
C LEU A 74 -16.93 8.99 -0.66
N ARG A 75 -17.54 9.74 0.27
CA ARG A 75 -18.02 11.11 0.01
C ARG A 75 -16.88 12.04 -0.34
N TRP A 76 -15.77 11.96 0.39
CA TRP A 76 -14.55 12.70 0.05
C TRP A 76 -14.03 12.30 -1.34
N ALA A 77 -13.96 11.00 -1.64
CA ALA A 77 -13.55 10.52 -2.95
C ALA A 77 -14.42 11.09 -4.08
N GLU A 78 -15.73 11.17 -3.91
CA GLU A 78 -16.65 11.81 -4.86
C GLU A 78 -16.34 13.30 -5.04
N GLN A 79 -16.14 14.04 -3.94
CA GLN A 79 -15.84 15.48 -3.95
C GLN A 79 -14.56 15.82 -4.73
N ILE A 80 -13.54 14.96 -4.68
CA ILE A 80 -12.27 15.17 -5.40
C ILE A 80 -12.28 14.65 -6.85
N GLY A 81 -13.44 14.28 -7.39
CA GLY A 81 -13.58 13.81 -8.79
C GLY A 81 -13.63 12.29 -8.95
N GLY A 82 -13.98 11.57 -7.89
CA GLY A 82 -14.17 10.12 -7.89
C GLY A 82 -12.89 9.34 -8.20
N LEU A 83 -13.05 8.20 -8.87
CA LEU A 83 -11.93 7.31 -9.22
C LEU A 83 -10.80 8.04 -9.97
N LYS A 84 -11.13 8.93 -10.91
CA LYS A 84 -10.12 9.70 -11.66
C LYS A 84 -9.32 10.62 -10.74
N GLY A 85 -9.97 11.27 -9.79
CA GLY A 85 -9.32 12.10 -8.78
C GLY A 85 -8.36 11.30 -7.89
N LEU A 86 -8.81 10.14 -7.40
CA LEU A 86 -7.99 9.24 -6.58
C LEU A 86 -6.74 8.75 -7.31
N ILE A 87 -6.89 8.34 -8.58
CA ILE A 87 -5.77 7.91 -9.42
C ILE A 87 -4.79 9.07 -9.65
N ALA A 88 -5.29 10.24 -10.05
CA ALA A 88 -4.46 11.41 -10.34
C ALA A 88 -3.62 11.83 -9.13
N ARG A 89 -4.19 11.78 -7.91
CA ARG A 89 -3.45 12.07 -6.68
C ARG A 89 -2.32 11.06 -6.44
N SER A 90 -2.58 9.76 -6.61
CA SER A 90 -1.55 8.73 -6.43
C SER A 90 -0.45 8.82 -7.49
N GLU A 91 -0.80 9.13 -8.75
CA GLU A 91 0.15 9.35 -9.83
C GLU A 91 1.01 10.60 -9.62
N ALA A 92 0.42 11.68 -9.10
CA ALA A 92 1.17 12.88 -8.73
C ALA A 92 2.20 12.59 -7.62
N ASN A 93 1.83 11.80 -6.61
CA ASN A 93 2.77 11.35 -5.56
C ASN A 93 3.95 10.56 -6.15
N LEU A 94 3.68 9.64 -7.08
CA LEU A 94 4.74 8.92 -7.79
C LEU A 94 5.62 9.87 -8.60
N GLN A 95 5.03 10.85 -9.28
CA GLN A 95 5.76 11.82 -10.11
C GLN A 95 6.77 12.63 -9.29
N VAL A 96 6.43 13.02 -8.06
CA VAL A 96 7.36 13.69 -7.14
C VAL A 96 8.60 12.83 -6.89
N LEU A 97 8.40 11.56 -6.51
CA LEU A 97 9.52 10.64 -6.28
C LEU A 97 10.29 10.31 -7.56
N GLN A 98 9.63 10.26 -8.72
CA GLN A 98 10.31 10.10 -10.00
C GLN A 98 11.25 11.27 -10.30
N ALA A 99 10.78 12.50 -10.09
CA ALA A 99 11.59 13.71 -10.31
C ALA A 99 12.79 13.78 -9.36
N TRP A 100 12.63 13.36 -8.10
CA TRP A 100 13.72 13.26 -7.13
C TRP A 100 14.70 12.13 -7.46
N VAL A 101 14.23 10.90 -7.70
CA VAL A 101 15.08 9.74 -8.05
C VAL A 101 15.92 10.01 -9.30
N ALA A 102 15.39 10.74 -10.28
CA ALA A 102 16.12 11.11 -11.50
C ALA A 102 17.38 11.96 -11.23
N LYS A 103 17.40 12.70 -10.10
CA LYS A 103 18.52 13.56 -9.68
C LYS A 103 19.32 12.95 -8.53
N SER A 104 18.76 11.96 -7.82
CA SER A 104 19.38 11.36 -6.65
C SER A 104 20.64 10.57 -7.00
N PRO A 105 21.77 10.77 -6.28
CA PRO A 105 22.99 10.00 -6.49
C PRO A 105 22.90 8.57 -5.91
N TRP A 106 21.99 8.33 -4.95
CA TRP A 106 21.96 7.10 -4.18
C TRP A 106 20.68 6.27 -4.34
N ALA A 107 19.56 6.87 -4.73
CA ALA A 107 18.28 6.18 -4.84
C ALA A 107 17.98 5.71 -6.27
N ALA A 108 17.28 4.59 -6.38
CA ALA A 108 16.68 4.08 -7.60
C ALA A 108 15.34 3.41 -7.30
N PHE A 109 14.46 3.29 -8.29
CA PHE A 109 13.29 2.42 -8.15
C PHE A 109 13.71 0.95 -8.08
N LEU A 110 13.08 0.18 -7.20
CA LEU A 110 13.27 -1.27 -7.15
C LEU A 110 12.77 -1.90 -8.46
N THR A 111 11.59 -1.47 -8.92
CA THR A 111 11.02 -1.89 -10.21
C THR A 111 11.53 -0.98 -11.33
N GLU A 112 12.42 -1.52 -12.17
CA GLU A 112 13.10 -0.74 -13.20
C GLU A 112 12.18 -0.35 -14.36
N ASP A 113 11.26 -1.21 -14.78
CA ASP A 113 10.29 -0.88 -15.82
C ASP A 113 9.20 0.05 -15.29
N ALA A 114 9.16 1.28 -15.82
CA ALA A 114 8.19 2.30 -15.44
C ALA A 114 6.73 1.89 -15.67
N LYS A 115 6.45 1.00 -16.63
CA LYS A 115 5.09 0.57 -16.97
C LYS A 115 4.42 -0.28 -15.88
N ILE A 116 5.22 -0.86 -14.99
CA ILE A 116 4.76 -1.75 -13.92
C ILE A 116 5.10 -1.21 -12.51
N ARG A 117 5.52 0.06 -12.41
CA ARG A 117 5.71 0.72 -11.11
C ARG A 117 4.35 1.02 -10.48
N SER A 118 4.18 0.62 -9.24
CA SER A 118 3.01 1.04 -8.46
C SER A 118 3.13 2.52 -8.10
N CYS A 119 2.03 3.26 -8.26
CA CYS A 119 1.92 4.63 -7.77
C CYS A 119 1.47 4.72 -6.30
N THR A 120 1.00 3.61 -5.71
CA THR A 120 0.54 3.58 -4.31
C THR A 120 1.55 2.92 -3.37
N SER A 121 2.27 1.90 -3.82
CA SER A 121 3.34 1.24 -3.06
C SER A 121 4.67 1.42 -3.79
N ILE A 122 5.33 2.55 -3.53
CA ILE A 122 6.52 2.98 -4.29
C ILE A 122 7.76 2.39 -3.64
N CYS A 123 8.36 1.38 -4.28
CA CYS A 123 9.54 0.70 -3.75
C CYS A 123 10.84 1.28 -4.32
N LEU A 124 11.78 1.59 -3.44
CA LEU A 124 13.11 2.13 -3.75
C LEU A 124 14.21 1.18 -3.29
N LYS A 125 15.32 1.16 -4.02
CA LYS A 125 16.58 0.49 -3.68
C LYS A 125 17.72 1.50 -3.61
N VAL A 126 18.78 1.15 -2.88
CA VAL A 126 20.01 1.95 -2.81
C VAL A 126 20.94 1.52 -3.96
N LYS A 127 21.34 2.47 -4.82
CA LYS A 127 22.30 2.27 -5.92
C LYS A 127 23.71 2.80 -5.63
N ALA A 128 23.94 3.35 -4.43
CA ALA A 128 25.23 3.92 -4.06
C ALA A 128 26.35 2.85 -4.12
N PRO A 129 27.54 3.14 -4.69
CA PRO A 129 28.58 2.13 -4.90
C PRO A 129 29.06 1.41 -3.64
N PHE A 130 29.13 2.10 -2.49
CA PHE A 130 29.54 1.47 -1.24
C PHE A 130 28.50 0.43 -0.77
N PHE A 131 27.21 0.69 -1.02
CA PHE A 131 26.12 -0.17 -0.55
C PHE A 131 26.20 -1.56 -1.19
N ALA A 132 26.55 -1.63 -2.47
CA ALA A 132 26.73 -2.91 -3.17
C ALA A 132 27.91 -3.74 -2.66
N LYS A 133 28.87 -3.12 -1.94
CA LYS A 133 30.03 -3.79 -1.35
C LYS A 133 29.78 -4.29 0.07
N LEU A 134 28.69 -3.85 0.71
CA LEU A 134 28.30 -4.31 2.04
C LEU A 134 27.88 -5.78 2.00
N SER A 135 28.08 -6.47 3.13
CA SER A 135 27.48 -7.78 3.38
C SER A 135 25.95 -7.69 3.30
N ALA A 136 25.25 -8.81 3.06
CA ALA A 136 23.79 -8.82 3.00
C ALA A 136 23.15 -8.31 4.32
N ASP A 137 23.75 -8.67 5.45
CA ASP A 137 23.31 -8.23 6.78
C ASP A 137 23.52 -6.72 6.96
N ASP A 138 24.66 -6.19 6.51
CA ASP A 138 24.92 -4.74 6.57
C ASP A 138 24.04 -3.95 5.60
N GLN A 139 23.69 -4.49 4.41
CA GLN A 139 22.72 -3.85 3.51
C GLN A 139 21.34 -3.76 4.16
N ALA A 140 20.88 -4.85 4.79
CA ALA A 140 19.62 -4.88 5.51
C ALA A 140 19.63 -3.90 6.71
N ALA A 141 20.73 -3.87 7.47
CA ALA A 141 20.90 -2.95 8.59
C ALA A 141 20.95 -1.48 8.15
N ALA A 142 21.67 -1.16 7.07
CA ALA A 142 21.74 0.17 6.49
C ALA A 142 20.37 0.66 6.00
N ALA A 143 19.65 -0.16 5.22
CA ALA A 143 18.31 0.20 4.75
C ALA A 143 17.32 0.40 5.91
N LYS A 144 17.35 -0.49 6.91
CA LYS A 144 16.56 -0.35 8.14
C LYS A 144 16.90 0.93 8.90
N LYS A 145 18.19 1.29 8.97
CA LYS A 145 18.65 2.51 9.65
C LYS A 145 18.12 3.78 8.99
N ILE A 146 18.03 3.84 7.65
CA ILE A 146 17.39 4.97 6.94
C ILE A 146 15.95 5.14 7.43
N ALA A 147 15.14 4.07 7.39
CA ALA A 147 13.75 4.12 7.85
C ALA A 147 13.64 4.51 9.33
N SER A 148 14.48 3.93 10.21
CA SER A 148 14.47 4.23 11.63
C SER A 148 14.88 5.66 11.98
N LEU A 149 15.76 6.30 11.21
CA LEU A 149 16.11 7.71 11.41
C LEU A 149 14.90 8.60 11.10
N LEU A 150 14.21 8.34 9.99
CA LEU A 150 13.04 9.10 9.57
C LEU A 150 11.85 8.92 10.52
N GLU A 151 11.67 7.71 11.06
CA GLU A 151 10.64 7.42 12.05
C GLU A 151 10.89 8.17 13.37
N LYS A 152 12.16 8.25 13.82
CA LYS A 152 12.52 8.99 15.05
C LYS A 152 12.24 10.49 14.95
N GLU A 153 12.41 11.06 13.76
CA GLU A 153 12.11 12.47 13.49
C GLU A 153 10.61 12.70 13.24
N GLY A 154 9.81 11.63 13.17
CA GLY A 154 8.37 11.70 12.94
C GLY A 154 7.98 12.12 11.51
N VAL A 155 8.91 12.05 10.55
CA VAL A 155 8.70 12.55 9.17
C VAL A 155 8.25 11.46 8.20
N ALA A 156 8.50 10.20 8.52
CA ALA A 156 7.98 9.06 7.77
C ALA A 156 7.86 7.82 8.67
N LEU A 157 6.70 7.16 8.62
CA LEU A 157 6.38 6.00 9.45
C LEU A 157 6.18 4.76 8.55
N ASP A 158 6.67 3.60 9.00
CA ASP A 158 6.52 2.31 8.31
C ASP A 158 6.96 2.31 6.82
N ILE A 159 8.06 3.01 6.52
CA ILE A 159 8.62 3.07 5.15
C ILE A 159 9.70 2.02 4.88
N GLY A 160 9.89 1.06 5.78
CA GLY A 160 10.78 -0.07 5.56
C GLY A 160 10.32 -0.93 4.38
N ALA A 161 11.26 -1.56 3.67
CA ALA A 161 10.91 -2.59 2.70
C ALA A 161 10.12 -3.73 3.37
N TYR A 162 9.27 -4.38 2.59
CA TYR A 162 8.59 -5.59 3.05
C TYR A 162 9.61 -6.66 3.45
N ARG A 163 9.32 -7.47 4.48
CA ARG A 163 10.26 -8.44 5.07
C ARG A 163 10.94 -9.34 4.04
N ASP A 164 10.19 -9.79 3.03
CA ASP A 164 10.66 -10.73 2.02
C ASP A 164 11.12 -10.01 0.72
N ALA A 165 11.24 -8.68 0.73
CA ALA A 165 11.76 -7.88 -0.38
C ALA A 165 13.25 -7.56 -0.19
N PRO A 166 14.00 -7.24 -1.27
CA PRO A 166 15.37 -6.77 -1.15
C PRO A 166 15.50 -5.53 -0.25
N PRO A 167 16.67 -5.31 0.39
CA PRO A 167 16.92 -4.13 1.21
C PRO A 167 16.61 -2.82 0.46
N GLY A 168 15.80 -1.97 1.08
CA GLY A 168 15.32 -0.74 0.45
C GLY A 168 14.24 -0.06 1.29
N LEU A 169 13.46 0.79 0.63
CA LEU A 169 12.35 1.54 1.22
C LEU A 169 11.06 1.29 0.45
N ARG A 170 9.92 1.40 1.13
CA ARG A 170 8.58 1.34 0.54
C ARG A 170 7.77 2.54 1.01
N ILE A 171 7.54 3.49 0.12
CA ILE A 171 6.81 4.73 0.41
C ILE A 171 5.37 4.58 -0.05
N TRP A 172 4.43 4.88 0.85
CA TRP A 172 3.00 4.87 0.53
C TRP A 172 2.59 6.14 -0.22
N GLY A 173 2.29 5.99 -1.51
CA GLY A 173 1.82 7.06 -2.41
C GLY A 173 0.31 7.09 -2.62
N GLY A 174 -0.48 6.55 -1.69
CA GLY A 174 -1.93 6.46 -1.81
C GLY A 174 -2.63 7.82 -1.93
N ALA A 175 -3.91 7.80 -2.32
CA ALA A 175 -4.68 9.00 -2.63
C ALA A 175 -4.89 9.96 -1.44
N THR A 176 -4.82 9.46 -0.21
CA THR A 176 -4.90 10.27 1.01
C THR A 176 -3.62 11.02 1.34
N VAL A 177 -2.50 10.75 0.64
CA VAL A 177 -1.24 11.47 0.81
C VAL A 177 -1.19 12.66 -0.15
N GLU A 178 -0.76 13.81 0.35
CA GLU A 178 -0.55 15.00 -0.47
C GLU A 178 0.81 14.97 -1.16
N ALA A 179 0.85 15.42 -2.42
CA ALA A 179 2.10 15.52 -3.19
C ALA A 179 3.11 16.45 -2.50
N ALA A 180 2.64 17.50 -1.82
CA ALA A 180 3.50 18.40 -1.07
C ALA A 180 4.21 17.70 0.12
N ASP A 181 3.60 16.67 0.71
CA ASP A 181 4.25 15.90 1.78
C ASP A 181 5.30 14.94 1.20
N MET A 182 5.07 14.40 0.00
CA MET A 182 6.09 13.67 -0.75
C MET A 182 7.28 14.57 -1.10
N GLU A 183 7.04 15.82 -1.50
CA GLU A 183 8.10 16.79 -1.78
C GLU A 183 8.92 17.07 -0.53
N ARG A 184 8.24 17.32 0.61
CA ARG A 184 8.88 17.53 1.91
C ARG A 184 9.65 16.31 2.41
N LEU A 185 9.23 15.09 2.08
CA LEU A 185 9.94 13.87 2.43
C LEU A 185 11.29 13.75 1.72
N THR A 186 11.42 14.24 0.49
CA THR A 186 12.61 13.96 -0.34
C THR A 186 13.94 14.47 0.25
N PRO A 187 14.07 15.68 0.82
CA PRO A 187 15.31 16.11 1.47
C PRO A 187 15.61 15.31 2.75
N TRP A 188 14.57 14.83 3.44
CA TRP A 188 14.76 13.96 4.61
C TRP A 188 15.32 12.60 4.21
N LEU A 189 14.88 12.03 3.09
CA LEU A 189 15.46 10.81 2.54
C LEU A 189 16.96 11.00 2.26
N ASP A 190 17.35 12.12 1.66
CA ASP A 190 18.75 12.45 1.38
C ASP A 190 19.57 12.64 2.67
N TRP A 191 19.02 13.34 3.66
CA TRP A 191 19.66 13.48 4.97
C TRP A 191 19.86 12.13 5.67
N ALA A 192 18.83 11.30 5.74
CA ALA A 192 18.88 10.00 6.42
C ALA A 192 19.87 9.06 5.72
N PHE A 193 19.91 9.08 4.39
CA PHE A 193 20.92 8.35 3.63
C PHE A 193 22.33 8.85 3.94
N ALA A 194 22.58 10.16 3.99
CA ALA A 194 23.90 10.72 4.30
C ALA A 194 24.42 10.29 5.68
N GLN A 195 23.53 10.20 6.69
CA GLN A 195 23.89 9.66 8.01
C GLN A 195 24.31 8.18 7.92
N VAL A 196 23.57 7.38 7.15
CA VAL A 196 23.87 5.95 6.95
C VAL A 196 25.14 5.75 6.14
N GLU A 197 25.38 6.57 5.11
CA GLU A 197 26.61 6.54 4.34
C GLU A 197 27.84 6.83 5.22
N ALA A 198 27.79 7.85 6.07
CA ALA A 198 28.88 8.17 7.00
C ALA A 198 29.23 7.01 7.96
N GLU A 199 28.23 6.21 8.36
CA GLU A 199 28.40 5.08 9.29
C GLU A 199 28.82 3.79 8.57
N PHE A 200 28.21 3.47 7.43
CA PHE A 200 28.37 2.18 6.75
C PHE A 200 29.43 2.19 5.65
N ALA A 201 29.75 3.34 5.04
CA ALA A 201 30.81 3.40 4.04
C ALA A 201 32.20 3.06 4.62
N ALA A 202 32.40 3.21 5.94
CA ALA A 202 33.63 2.80 6.62
C ALA A 202 33.78 1.27 6.77
N LYS A 203 32.73 0.49 6.48
CA LYS A 203 32.73 -0.98 6.58
C LYS A 203 33.15 -1.69 5.29
N VAL A 204 33.42 -0.95 4.21
CA VAL A 204 33.75 -1.51 2.87
C VAL A 204 35.13 -1.08 2.39
#